data_AF-A0A7R9K6P4-F1
#
_entry.id   AF-A0A7R9K6P4-F1
#
_cell.length_a   1.000
_cell.length_b   1.000
_cell.length_c   1.000
_cell.angle_alpha   90.00
_cell.angle_beta   90.00
_cell.angle_gamma   90.00
#
_symmetry.space_group_name_H-M   'P 1'
#
loop_
_entity.id
_entity.type
_entity.pdbx_description
1 polymer ?
#
loop_
_entity_poly.entity_id
_entity_poly.type
_entity_poly.pdbx_seq_one_letter_code
_entity_poly.pdbx_strand_id
1 'polypeptide(L)'
;MLLFVDSCAPVVSRCLELFVRHTGLVRPLGEGGRIKLAADFAQMEVALSPLYKQLSDLGRPYRVLRSFRPLLFQTVEDISLCPALGDVIPYSLVLLSLFARGPTELPSPHQSANWSVSRFSQWLDMHTSEHERLELMSGALQKYQQTVRHKGETSFHAVYPVMINLLERGIKHIAAAS
;
A
#
# COMPACT_ATOMS: atom_id res chain seq x y z
N MET A 1 -12.03 -31.72 13.21
CA MET A 1 -11.20 -30.55 13.56
C MET A 1 -10.30 -30.10 12.41
N LEU A 2 -9.76 -31.00 11.57
CA LEU A 2 -8.97 -30.63 10.37
C LEU A 2 -9.78 -29.90 9.28
N LEU A 3 -11.05 -30.27 9.04
CA LEU A 3 -11.91 -29.62 8.04
C LEU A 3 -12.30 -28.16 8.36
N PHE A 4 -12.20 -27.71 9.61
CA PHE A 4 -12.59 -26.35 10.01
C PHE A 4 -11.46 -25.34 9.84
N VAL A 5 -10.20 -25.77 10.03
CA VAL A 5 -9.02 -24.88 9.95
C VAL A 5 -8.74 -24.46 8.51
N ASP A 6 -8.94 -25.35 7.53
CA ASP A 6 -8.84 -24.99 6.11
C ASP A 6 -9.97 -24.06 5.66
N SER A 7 -11.16 -24.15 6.27
CA SER A 7 -12.29 -23.28 5.94
C SER A 7 -12.06 -21.82 6.32
N CYS A 8 -11.20 -21.54 7.30
CA CYS A 8 -10.89 -20.17 7.73
C CYS A 8 -9.75 -19.54 6.93
N ALA A 9 -8.94 -20.32 6.21
CA ALA A 9 -7.78 -19.80 5.47
C ALA A 9 -8.12 -18.64 4.51
N PRO A 10 -9.23 -18.69 3.72
CA PRO A 10 -9.62 -17.57 2.87
C PRO A 10 -10.02 -16.32 3.66
N VAL A 11 -10.71 -16.50 4.79
CA VAL A 11 -11.14 -15.39 5.66
C VAL A 11 -9.92 -14.71 6.30
N VAL A 12 -8.98 -15.49 6.83
CA VAL A 12 -7.77 -14.98 7.46
C VAL A 12 -6.86 -14.30 6.44
N SER A 13 -6.68 -14.90 5.25
CA SER A 13 -5.96 -14.27 4.13
C SER A 13 -6.56 -12.92 3.78
N ARG A 14 -7.89 -12.87 3.71
CA ARG A 14 -8.62 -11.65 3.39
C ARG A 14 -8.46 -10.56 4.46
N CYS A 15 -8.46 -10.94 5.74
CA CYS A 15 -8.17 -10.01 6.84
C CYS A 15 -6.77 -9.39 6.70
N LEU A 16 -5.75 -10.19 6.36
CA LEU A 16 -4.39 -9.69 6.17
C LEU A 16 -4.30 -8.71 4.99
N GLU A 17 -4.90 -9.05 3.85
CA GLU A 17 -4.93 -8.19 2.67
C GLU A 17 -5.59 -6.84 2.94
N LEU A 18 -6.78 -6.88 3.56
CA LEU A 18 -7.52 -5.67 3.93
C LEU A 18 -6.74 -4.83 4.93
N PHE A 19 -6.17 -5.46 5.96
CA PHE A 19 -5.40 -4.76 6.97
C PHE A 19 -4.23 -4.00 6.34
N VAL A 20 -3.39 -4.67 5.55
CA VAL A 20 -2.23 -4.03 4.91
C VAL A 20 -2.67 -2.91 3.96
N ARG A 21 -3.71 -3.13 3.15
CA ARG A 21 -4.29 -2.08 2.29
C ARG A 21 -4.72 -0.85 3.09
N HIS A 22 -5.43 -1.05 4.19
CA HIS A 22 -5.93 0.04 5.01
C HIS A 22 -4.80 0.77 5.74
N THR A 23 -3.71 0.10 6.10
CA THR A 23 -2.52 0.77 6.66
C THR A 23 -1.90 1.77 5.67
N GLY A 24 -1.92 1.47 4.36
CA GLY A 24 -1.46 2.38 3.31
C GLY A 24 -2.36 3.61 3.11
N LEU A 25 -3.59 3.60 3.65
CA LEU A 25 -4.55 4.69 3.53
C LEU A 25 -4.56 5.63 4.75
N VAL A 26 -3.86 5.28 5.83
CA VAL A 26 -3.83 6.08 7.05
C VAL A 26 -3.06 7.37 6.79
N ARG A 27 -3.76 8.50 6.89
CA ARG A 27 -3.19 9.84 6.75
C ARG A 27 -4.00 10.85 7.58
N PRO A 28 -3.34 11.80 8.29
CA PRO A 28 -1.89 11.95 8.44
C PRO A 28 -1.27 10.83 9.27
N LEU A 29 -0.03 10.43 8.93
CA LEU A 29 0.70 9.38 9.64
C LEU A 29 2.02 9.92 10.23
N GLY A 30 1.93 10.42 11.47
CA GLY A 30 3.09 10.84 12.25
C GLY A 30 3.85 9.67 12.89
N GLU A 31 4.95 9.97 13.57
CA GLU A 31 5.81 8.97 14.22
C GLU A 31 5.06 8.08 15.23
N GLY A 32 4.30 8.70 16.15
CA GLY A 32 3.47 7.95 17.09
C GLY A 32 2.41 7.08 16.40
N GLY A 33 1.90 7.52 15.24
CA GLY A 33 1.00 6.72 14.41
C GLY A 33 1.68 5.49 13.80
N ARG A 34 2.93 5.63 13.35
CA ARG A 34 3.72 4.51 12.83
C ARG A 34 4.03 3.46 13.90
N ILE A 35 4.36 3.91 15.12
CA ILE A 35 4.59 3.01 16.27
C ILE A 35 3.31 2.23 16.59
N LYS A 36 2.16 2.92 16.64
CA LYS A 36 0.85 2.28 16.86
C LYS A 36 0.52 1.28 15.75
N LEU A 37 0.65 1.66 14.49
CA LEU A 37 0.45 0.73 13.37
C LEU A 37 1.38 -0.48 13.50
N ALA A 38 2.66 -0.30 13.80
CA ALA A 38 3.57 -1.42 13.98
C ALA A 38 3.15 -2.36 15.12
N ALA A 39 2.52 -1.85 16.18
CA ALA A 39 1.88 -2.68 17.21
C ALA A 39 0.63 -3.39 16.66
N ASP A 40 -0.20 -2.70 15.89
CA ASP A 40 -1.39 -3.27 15.23
C ASP A 40 -1.03 -4.42 14.29
N PHE A 41 0.11 -4.35 13.57
CA PHE A 41 0.61 -5.48 12.78
C PHE A 41 0.85 -6.74 13.63
N ALA A 42 1.43 -6.59 14.82
CA ALA A 42 1.61 -7.72 15.73
C ALA A 42 0.29 -8.20 16.32
N GLN A 43 -0.61 -7.27 16.68
CA GLN A 43 -1.92 -7.61 17.21
C GLN A 43 -2.80 -8.32 16.17
N MET A 44 -2.67 -7.97 14.89
CA MET A 44 -3.36 -8.66 13.80
C MET A 44 -2.94 -10.13 13.73
N GLU A 45 -1.63 -10.44 13.86
CA GLU A 45 -1.14 -11.83 13.91
C GLU A 45 -1.72 -12.59 15.12
N VAL A 46 -1.75 -11.95 16.31
CA VAL A 46 -2.30 -12.54 17.53
C VAL A 46 -3.80 -12.80 17.39
N ALA A 47 -4.56 -11.83 16.88
CA ALA A 47 -6.01 -11.90 16.71
C ALA A 47 -6.45 -13.01 15.74
N LEU A 48 -5.62 -13.34 14.75
CA LEU A 48 -5.91 -14.36 13.74
C LEU A 48 -5.44 -15.77 14.15
N SER A 49 -4.53 -15.87 15.12
CA SER A 49 -3.99 -17.16 15.60
C SER A 49 -5.04 -18.19 16.07
N PRO A 50 -6.19 -17.81 16.67
CA PRO A 50 -7.25 -18.77 17.02
C PRO A 50 -7.98 -19.34 15.80
N LEU A 51 -7.99 -18.61 14.68
CA LEU A 51 -8.67 -18.99 13.43
C LEU A 51 -7.75 -19.81 12.52
N TYR A 52 -6.45 -19.53 12.53
CA TYR A 52 -5.47 -20.22 11.70
C TYR A 52 -4.12 -20.29 12.40
N LYS A 53 -3.71 -21.51 12.80
CA LYS A 53 -2.56 -21.72 13.70
C LYS A 53 -1.24 -21.26 13.12
N GLN A 54 -1.02 -21.47 11.83
CA GLN A 54 0.25 -21.21 11.17
C GLN A 54 0.07 -20.22 10.02
N LEU A 55 0.05 -18.93 10.34
CA LEU A 55 -0.16 -17.85 9.37
C LEU A 55 0.85 -17.85 8.21
N SER A 56 2.05 -18.42 8.43
CA SER A 56 3.05 -18.59 7.37
C SER A 56 2.59 -19.47 6.22
N ASP A 57 1.66 -20.41 6.47
CA ASP A 57 1.15 -21.34 5.46
C ASP A 57 0.15 -20.67 4.51
N LEU A 58 -0.32 -19.46 4.85
CA LEU A 58 -1.16 -18.64 3.96
C LEU A 58 -0.37 -18.10 2.75
N GLY A 59 0.96 -18.17 2.77
CA GLY A 59 1.79 -17.78 1.65
C GLY A 59 1.82 -16.26 1.43
N ARG A 60 1.39 -15.80 0.25
CA ARG A 60 1.60 -14.40 -0.20
C ARG A 60 0.99 -13.35 0.75
N PRO A 61 -0.27 -13.43 1.22
CA PRO A 61 -0.85 -12.43 2.13
C PRO A 61 -0.03 -12.21 3.40
N TYR A 62 0.46 -13.29 4.01
CA TYR A 62 1.31 -13.20 5.19
C TYR A 62 2.71 -12.66 4.87
N ARG A 63 3.33 -13.09 3.76
CA ARG A 63 4.62 -12.53 3.32
C ARG A 63 4.54 -11.03 3.05
N VAL A 64 3.45 -10.55 2.46
CA VAL A 64 3.19 -9.10 2.26
C VAL A 64 3.12 -8.38 3.60
N LEU A 65 2.32 -8.87 4.55
CA LEU A 65 2.22 -8.30 5.90
C LEU A 65 3.61 -8.14 6.55
N ARG A 66 4.39 -9.22 6.55
CA ARG A 66 5.72 -9.28 7.16
C ARG A 66 6.73 -8.37 6.47
N SER A 67 6.68 -8.29 5.15
CA SER A 67 7.62 -7.48 4.36
C SER A 67 7.26 -5.99 4.36
N PHE A 68 5.97 -5.66 4.55
CA PHE A 68 5.49 -4.28 4.57
C PHE A 68 5.73 -3.61 5.93
N ARG A 69 5.61 -4.33 7.05
CA ARG A 69 5.77 -3.76 8.41
C ARG A 69 7.07 -2.96 8.62
N PRO A 70 8.27 -3.43 8.19
CA PRO A 70 9.51 -2.66 8.35
C PRO A 70 9.52 -1.34 7.58
N LEU A 71 8.80 -1.26 6.46
CA LEU A 71 8.75 -0.05 5.63
C LEU A 71 8.16 1.15 6.37
N LEU A 72 7.37 0.92 7.43
CA LEU A 72 6.84 1.99 8.27
C LEU A 72 7.96 2.90 8.77
N PHE A 73 9.12 2.37 9.12
CA PHE A 73 10.21 3.10 9.77
C PHE A 73 11.37 3.50 8.83
N GLN A 74 11.29 3.12 7.55
CA GLN A 74 12.32 3.43 6.57
C GLN A 74 12.16 4.82 5.96
N THR A 75 13.22 5.36 5.35
CA THR A 75 13.15 6.59 4.53
C THR A 75 12.39 6.32 3.22
N VAL A 76 11.96 7.37 2.51
CA VAL A 76 11.23 7.16 1.24
C VAL A 76 12.15 6.58 0.16
N GLU A 77 13.42 6.95 0.22
CA GLU A 77 14.51 6.47 -0.62
C GLU A 77 14.74 4.98 -0.38
N ASP A 78 14.91 4.55 0.88
CA ASP A 78 15.13 3.14 1.25
C ASP A 78 13.93 2.27 0.85
N ILE A 79 12.71 2.77 1.06
CA ILE A 79 11.48 2.08 0.65
C ILE A 79 11.49 1.83 -0.86
N SER A 80 11.89 2.83 -1.65
CA SER A 80 11.93 2.71 -3.11
C SER A 80 12.94 1.66 -3.58
N LEU A 81 13.97 1.37 -2.79
CA LEU A 81 15.01 0.39 -3.10
C LEU A 81 14.74 -0.99 -2.47
N CYS A 82 13.60 -1.17 -1.80
CA CYS A 82 13.26 -2.42 -1.13
C CYS A 82 13.29 -3.60 -2.12
N PRO A 83 14.12 -4.65 -1.88
CA PRO A 83 14.22 -5.81 -2.77
C PRO A 83 12.92 -6.61 -2.92
N ALA A 84 11.99 -6.46 -1.97
CA ALA A 84 10.71 -7.17 -1.97
C ALA A 84 9.69 -6.54 -2.94
N LEU A 85 9.98 -5.37 -3.52
CA LEU A 85 9.10 -4.71 -4.49
C LEU A 85 8.97 -5.51 -5.79
N GLY A 86 7.74 -5.65 -6.28
CA GLY A 86 7.42 -6.37 -7.52
C GLY A 86 7.30 -7.88 -7.35
N ASP A 87 8.08 -8.48 -6.45
CA ASP A 87 8.00 -9.90 -6.10
C ASP A 87 6.95 -10.15 -5.00
N VAL A 88 7.26 -9.76 -3.76
CA VAL A 88 6.36 -9.96 -2.62
C VAL A 88 5.38 -8.79 -2.49
N ILE A 89 5.90 -7.56 -2.48
CA ILE A 89 5.14 -6.34 -2.23
C ILE A 89 4.77 -5.67 -3.55
N PRO A 90 3.47 -5.46 -3.85
CA PRO A 90 3.06 -4.71 -5.02
C PRO A 90 3.54 -3.25 -4.99
N TYR A 91 3.95 -2.71 -6.14
CA TYR A 91 4.33 -1.31 -6.30
C TYR A 91 3.19 -0.36 -5.93
N SER A 92 1.96 -0.71 -6.30
CA SER A 92 0.74 0.04 -6.02
C SER A 92 0.50 0.20 -4.52
N LEU A 93 0.78 -0.84 -3.73
CA LEU A 93 0.64 -0.81 -2.27
C LEU A 93 1.68 0.13 -1.63
N VAL A 94 2.93 0.08 -2.08
CA VAL A 94 3.97 0.98 -1.57
C VAL A 94 3.68 2.41 -1.96
N LEU A 95 3.32 2.68 -3.22
CA LEU A 95 2.88 4.00 -3.67
C LEU A 95 1.73 4.54 -2.82
N LEU A 96 0.71 3.72 -2.57
CA LEU A 96 -0.43 4.08 -1.75
C LEU A 96 0.02 4.58 -0.36
N SER A 97 0.96 3.87 0.27
CA SER A 97 1.50 4.24 1.58
C SER A 97 2.31 5.55 1.58
N LEU A 98 2.98 5.88 0.47
CA LEU A 98 3.82 7.08 0.37
C LEU A 98 3.00 8.37 0.29
N PHE A 99 1.72 8.32 -0.10
CA PHE A 99 0.84 9.50 -0.04
C PHE A 99 0.72 10.07 1.38
N ALA A 100 0.84 9.24 2.42
CA ALA A 100 0.83 9.70 3.81
C ALA A 100 2.06 10.54 4.19
N ARG A 101 3.14 10.46 3.40
CA ARG A 101 4.40 11.20 3.58
C ARG A 101 4.47 12.46 2.71
N GLY A 102 3.43 12.75 1.94
CA GLY A 102 3.34 13.94 1.10
C GLY A 102 2.59 15.11 1.73
N PRO A 103 2.67 16.29 1.10
CA PRO A 103 2.03 17.51 1.56
C PRO A 103 0.51 17.41 1.34
N THR A 104 -0.29 18.17 2.07
CA THR A 104 -1.77 18.12 2.01
C THR A 104 -2.35 18.31 0.60
N GLU A 105 -1.63 19.04 -0.24
CA GLU A 105 -1.92 19.33 -1.65
C GLU A 105 -1.77 18.11 -2.56
N LEU A 106 -1.01 17.09 -2.14
CA LEU A 106 -0.92 15.81 -2.83
C LEU A 106 -2.09 14.95 -2.38
N PRO A 107 -3.18 14.82 -3.18
CA PRO A 107 -4.34 14.05 -2.76
C PRO A 107 -4.03 12.55 -2.79
N SER A 108 -4.60 11.79 -1.87
CA SER A 108 -4.63 10.33 -1.98
C SER A 108 -5.43 9.90 -3.23
N PRO A 109 -5.20 8.71 -3.80
CA PRO A 109 -5.87 8.26 -5.03
C PRO A 109 -7.40 8.38 -4.99
N HIS A 110 -8.01 7.92 -3.89
CA HIS A 110 -9.45 8.04 -3.68
C HIS A 110 -9.93 9.50 -3.63
N GLN A 111 -9.15 10.40 -3.03
CA GLN A 111 -9.48 11.83 -2.99
C GLN A 111 -9.37 12.46 -4.39
N SER A 112 -8.36 12.08 -5.16
CA SER A 112 -8.20 12.53 -6.54
C SER A 112 -9.41 12.18 -7.40
N ALA A 113 -9.93 10.95 -7.23
CA ALA A 113 -11.09 10.39 -7.92
C ALA A 113 -12.45 10.76 -7.29
N ASN A 114 -12.47 11.56 -6.22
CA ASN A 114 -13.68 11.92 -5.46
C ASN A 114 -14.47 10.69 -4.94
N TRP A 115 -13.75 9.70 -4.38
CA TRP A 115 -14.30 8.48 -3.82
C TRP A 115 -14.15 8.45 -2.30
N SER A 116 -15.11 7.82 -1.63
CA SER A 116 -14.94 7.40 -0.24
C SER A 116 -13.85 6.33 -0.13
N VAL A 117 -13.29 6.17 1.07
CA VAL A 117 -12.35 5.07 1.38
C VAL A 117 -13.00 3.70 1.13
N SER A 118 -14.29 3.55 1.45
CA SER A 118 -15.04 2.30 1.21
C SER A 118 -15.14 1.97 -0.28
N ARG A 119 -15.50 2.94 -1.12
CA ARG A 119 -15.57 2.77 -2.58
C ARG A 119 -14.20 2.43 -3.15
N PHE A 120 -13.14 3.08 -2.67
CA PHE A 120 -11.78 2.77 -3.11
C PHE A 120 -11.32 1.37 -2.70
N SER A 121 -11.63 0.91 -1.49
CA SER A 121 -11.33 -0.45 -1.06
C SER A 121 -12.08 -1.49 -1.91
N GLN A 122 -13.36 -1.26 -2.19
CA GLN A 122 -14.14 -2.11 -3.09
C GLN A 122 -13.58 -2.11 -4.52
N TRP A 123 -13.15 -0.94 -5.02
CA TRP A 123 -12.53 -0.84 -6.33
C TRP A 123 -11.24 -1.68 -6.40
N LEU A 124 -10.40 -1.65 -5.36
CA LEU A 124 -9.19 -2.47 -5.28
C LEU A 124 -9.47 -3.98 -5.27
N ASP A 125 -10.65 -4.41 -4.80
CA ASP A 125 -11.05 -5.82 -4.88
C ASP A 125 -11.45 -6.24 -6.28
N MET A 126 -12.11 -5.35 -7.01
CA MET A 126 -12.55 -5.61 -8.38
C MET A 126 -11.41 -5.49 -9.40
N HIS A 127 -10.35 -4.76 -9.08
CA HIS A 127 -9.23 -4.46 -9.98
C HIS A 127 -7.95 -5.07 -9.37
N THR A 128 -7.71 -6.35 -9.65
CA THR A 128 -6.54 -7.08 -9.16
C THR A 128 -5.30 -6.85 -10.02
N SER A 129 -5.47 -6.29 -11.22
CA SER A 129 -4.38 -5.89 -12.10
C SER A 129 -3.52 -4.82 -11.45
N GLU A 130 -2.23 -5.10 -11.33
CA GLU A 130 -1.29 -4.11 -10.81
C GLU A 130 -1.18 -2.89 -11.75
N HIS A 131 -1.36 -3.10 -13.07
CA HIS A 131 -1.34 -2.03 -14.05
C HIS A 131 -2.44 -0.99 -13.79
N GLU A 132 -3.70 -1.45 -13.68
CA GLU A 132 -4.85 -0.59 -13.42
C GLU A 132 -4.70 0.19 -12.10
N ARG A 133 -4.15 -0.48 -11.08
CA ARG A 133 -3.87 0.16 -9.79
C ARG A 133 -2.83 1.26 -9.94
N LEU A 134 -1.74 1.01 -10.67
CA LEU A 134 -0.70 2.01 -10.93
C LEU A 134 -1.21 3.18 -11.76
N GLU A 135 -2.09 2.94 -12.75
CA GLU A 135 -2.76 4.00 -13.51
C GLU A 135 -3.59 4.91 -12.60
N LEU A 136 -4.32 4.33 -11.64
CA LEU A 136 -5.07 5.12 -10.67
C LEU A 136 -4.15 5.96 -9.77
N MET A 137 -3.00 5.41 -9.33
CA MET A 137 -1.99 6.18 -8.57
C MET A 137 -1.42 7.32 -9.41
N SER A 138 -1.15 7.07 -10.70
CA SER A 138 -0.63 8.04 -11.66
C SER A 138 -1.54 9.26 -11.76
N GLY A 139 -2.86 9.06 -11.85
CA GLY A 139 -3.83 10.16 -11.90
C GLY A 139 -3.77 11.10 -10.68
N ALA A 140 -3.50 10.57 -9.48
CA ALA A 140 -3.32 11.39 -8.28
C ALA A 140 -2.00 12.19 -8.29
N LEU A 141 -0.91 11.58 -8.75
CA LEU A 141 0.38 12.25 -8.91
C LEU A 141 0.34 13.36 -9.97
N GLN A 142 -0.37 13.13 -11.07
CA GLN A 142 -0.59 14.13 -12.12
C GLN A 142 -1.41 15.33 -11.61
N LYS A 143 -2.45 15.08 -10.80
CA LYS A 143 -3.26 16.14 -10.19
C LYS A 143 -2.42 17.03 -9.26
N TYR A 144 -1.52 16.44 -8.48
CA TYR A 144 -0.57 17.21 -7.69
C TYR A 144 0.39 18.02 -8.56
N GLN A 145 0.91 17.42 -9.64
CA GLN A 145 1.79 18.12 -10.59
C GLN A 145 1.12 19.38 -11.17
N GLN A 146 -0.15 19.25 -11.57
CA GLN A 146 -0.94 20.36 -12.09
C GLN A 146 -1.18 21.43 -11.02
N THR A 147 -1.42 21.03 -9.77
CA THR A 147 -1.61 21.95 -8.65
C THR A 147 -0.36 22.80 -8.39
N VAL A 148 0.82 22.17 -8.33
CA VAL A 148 2.11 22.86 -8.15
C VAL A 148 2.36 23.85 -9.29
N ARG A 149 2.11 23.42 -10.54
CA ARG A 149 2.23 24.29 -11.73
C ARG A 149 1.28 25.48 -11.70
N HIS A 150 0.01 25.26 -11.35
CA HIS A 150 -0.99 26.33 -11.26
C HIS A 150 -0.64 27.36 -10.17
N LYS A 151 -0.05 26.91 -9.06
CA LYS A 151 0.43 27.80 -7.99
C LYS A 151 1.72 28.56 -8.35
N GLY A 152 2.36 28.26 -9.48
CA GLY A 152 3.64 28.85 -9.87
C GLY A 152 4.82 28.39 -9.00
N GLU A 153 4.67 27.27 -8.30
CA GLU A 153 5.74 26.69 -7.48
C GLU A 153 6.82 26.07 -8.38
N THR A 154 8.09 26.32 -8.04
CA THR A 154 9.24 25.87 -8.84
C THR A 154 9.82 24.52 -8.37
N SER A 155 9.28 23.96 -7.29
CA SER A 155 9.78 22.71 -6.70
C SER A 155 8.63 21.82 -6.24
N PHE A 156 8.85 20.51 -6.28
CA PHE A 156 7.92 19.52 -5.74
C PHE A 156 8.34 19.13 -4.32
N HIS A 157 7.41 18.67 -3.51
CA HIS A 157 7.73 18.04 -2.24
C HIS A 157 8.64 16.82 -2.45
N ALA A 158 9.60 16.59 -1.54
CA ALA A 158 10.67 15.60 -1.68
C ALA A 158 10.19 14.16 -1.99
N VAL A 159 9.02 13.76 -1.48
CA VAL A 159 8.44 12.43 -1.77
C VAL A 159 8.00 12.24 -3.23
N TYR A 160 7.62 13.32 -3.93
CA TYR A 160 7.04 13.26 -5.26
C TYR A 160 7.96 12.63 -6.32
N PRO A 161 9.23 13.09 -6.50
CA PRO A 161 10.13 12.45 -7.46
C PRO A 161 10.38 10.97 -7.16
N VAL A 162 10.41 10.58 -5.88
CA VAL A 162 10.54 9.18 -5.46
C VAL A 162 9.32 8.36 -5.88
N MET A 163 8.11 8.89 -5.70
CA MET A 163 6.87 8.25 -6.14
C MET A 163 6.79 8.12 -7.66
N ILE A 164 7.22 9.14 -8.42
CA ILE A 164 7.27 9.07 -9.89
C ILE A 164 8.25 7.99 -10.36
N ASN A 165 9.45 7.94 -9.78
CA ASN A 165 10.42 6.88 -10.11
C ASN A 165 9.87 5.48 -9.79
N LEU A 166 9.21 5.33 -8.63
CA LEU A 166 8.61 4.07 -8.21
C LEU A 166 7.46 3.64 -9.14
N LEU A 167 6.64 4.58 -9.59
CA LEU A 167 5.58 4.34 -10.57
C LEU A 167 6.16 3.86 -11.91
N GLU A 168 7.16 4.56 -12.45
CA GLU A 168 7.80 4.18 -13.72
C GLU A 168 8.44 2.79 -13.64
N ARG A 169 9.09 2.47 -12.52
CA ARG A 169 9.66 1.13 -12.28
C ARG A 169 8.58 0.06 -12.19
N GLY A 170 7.46 0.34 -11.53
CA GLY A 170 6.32 -0.57 -11.47
C GLY A 170 5.74 -0.86 -12.85
N ILE A 171 5.54 0.17 -13.67
CA ILE A 171 5.05 0.01 -15.05
C ILE A 171 6.03 -0.84 -15.88
N LYS A 172 7.33 -0.55 -15.83
CA LYS A 172 8.36 -1.34 -16.51
C LYS A 172 8.41 -2.79 -16.04
N HIS A 173 8.27 -3.02 -14.73
CA HIS A 173 8.25 -4.36 -14.15
C HIS A 173 7.08 -5.20 -14.68
N ILE A 174 5.89 -4.60 -14.80
CA ILE A 174 4.71 -5.29 -15.36
C ILE A 174 4.91 -5.59 -16.85
N ALA A 175 5.44 -4.63 -17.60
CA ALA A 175 5.70 -4.82 -19.04
C ALA A 175 6.74 -5.92 -19.32
N ALA A 176 7.73 -6.10 -18.43
CA ALA A 176 8.72 -7.17 -18.55
C ALA A 176 8.20 -8.57 -18.13
N ALA A 177 7.09 -8.61 -17.38
CA ALA A 177 6.47 -9.84 -16.90
C ALA A 177 5.30 -10.32 -17.80
N SER A 178 4.97 -9.56 -18.84
CA SER A 178 3.91 -9.85 -19.83
C SER A 178 4.51 -10.49 -21.09
#